data_AF-D3UJK2-F1
#
_entry.id   AF-D3UJK2-F1
#
_cell.length_a   1.000
_cell.length_b   1.000
_cell.length_c   1.000
_cell.angle_alpha   90.00
_cell.angle_beta   90.00
_cell.angle_gamma   90.00
#
_symmetry.space_group_name_H-M   'P 1'
#
loop_
_entity.id
_entity.type
_entity.pdbx_description
1 polymer ?
#
loop_
_entity_poly.entity_id
_entity_poly.type
_entity_poly.pdbx_seq_one_letter_code
_entity_poly.pdbx_strand_id
1 'polypeptide(L)'
;MGGFSMIELVFVIVILGVLASIAIPRLSLTRSDAQYTAVLADIQSALNSIQQKFITQDLDPNALNGAFIMQAAGLSYARWIPDGAGVRLAKNNAVDAQNNCVFLRFENMHLKLIVDRSVASPLCQKLSKQYPSPVDIPLESSAIKF
;
A
#
# COMPACT_ATOMS: atom_id res chain seq x y z
N MET A 1 54.98 4.79 -1.90
CA MET A 1 53.99 5.89 -2.04
C MET A 1 53.54 5.93 -3.49
N GLY A 2 52.63 5.03 -3.88
CA GLY A 2 51.93 5.14 -5.16
C GLY A 2 50.73 6.04 -4.95
N GLY A 3 50.90 7.34 -5.17
CA GLY A 3 49.82 8.31 -5.07
C GLY A 3 48.91 8.17 -6.29
N PHE A 4 47.60 8.11 -6.04
CA PHE A 4 46.59 8.21 -7.08
C PHE A 4 46.79 9.52 -7.85
N SER A 5 46.84 9.47 -9.18
CA SER A 5 47.02 10.67 -9.99
C SER A 5 45.76 11.52 -9.98
N MET A 6 45.94 12.84 -10.01
CA MET A 6 44.81 13.78 -10.12
C MET A 6 43.94 13.48 -11.35
N ILE A 7 44.54 13.02 -12.46
CA ILE A 7 43.78 12.67 -13.67
C ILE A 7 42.94 11.40 -13.51
N GLU A 8 43.43 10.42 -12.74
CA GLU A 8 42.71 9.18 -12.48
C GLU A 8 41.47 9.47 -11.63
N LEU A 9 41.59 10.37 -10.65
CA LEU A 9 40.46 10.79 -9.81
C LEU A 9 39.38 11.50 -10.63
N VAL A 10 39.77 12.38 -11.55
CA VAL A 10 38.83 13.07 -12.45
C VAL A 10 38.10 12.08 -13.35
N PHE A 11 38.81 11.12 -13.96
CA PHE A 11 38.19 10.12 -14.83
C PHE A 11 37.16 9.26 -14.08
N VAL A 12 37.48 8.86 -12.84
CA VAL A 12 36.56 8.10 -11.98
C VAL A 12 35.29 8.91 -11.68
N ILE A 13 35.40 10.19 -11.31
CA ILE A 13 34.22 11.03 -11.02
C ILE A 13 33.35 11.21 -12.26
N VAL A 14 33.96 11.42 -13.43
CA VAL A 14 33.21 11.57 -14.70
C VAL A 14 32.44 10.30 -15.02
N ILE A 15 33.07 9.12 -14.92
CA ILE A 15 32.40 7.85 -15.15
C ILE A 15 31.25 7.65 -14.16
N LEU A 16 31.49 7.87 -12.85
CA LEU A 16 30.45 7.75 -11.83
C LEU A 16 29.30 8.73 -12.07
N GLY A 17 29.58 9.95 -12.54
CA GLY A 17 28.56 10.94 -12.91
C GLY A 17 27.65 10.46 -14.04
N VAL A 18 28.23 9.90 -15.10
CA VAL A 18 27.46 9.35 -16.23
C VAL A 18 26.62 8.16 -15.79
N LEU A 19 27.22 7.20 -15.09
CA LEU A 19 26.51 6.00 -14.61
C LEU A 19 25.36 6.36 -13.65
N ALA A 20 25.58 7.32 -12.74
CA ALA A 20 24.57 7.78 -11.80
C ALA A 20 23.36 8.39 -12.52
N SER A 21 23.58 9.21 -13.55
CA SER A 21 22.49 9.88 -14.28
C SER A 21 21.55 8.89 -14.99
N ILE A 22 22.07 7.73 -15.43
CA ILE A 22 21.28 6.70 -16.11
C ILE A 22 20.59 5.76 -15.10
N ALA A 23 21.27 5.40 -14.01
CA ALA A 23 20.76 4.42 -13.05
C ALA A 23 19.66 4.96 -12.12
N ILE A 24 19.82 6.19 -11.62
CA ILE A 24 18.88 6.81 -10.66
C ILE A 24 17.42 6.87 -11.18
N PRO A 25 17.14 7.37 -12.40
CA PRO A 25 15.75 7.49 -12.87
C PRO A 25 15.06 6.12 -13.04
N ARG A 26 15.81 5.09 -13.47
CA ARG A 26 15.29 3.73 -13.63
C ARG A 26 14.87 3.13 -12.29
N LEU A 27 15.70 3.28 -11.25
CA LEU A 27 15.41 2.77 -9.91
C LEU A 27 14.15 3.40 -9.30
N SER A 28 13.93 4.70 -9.52
CA SER A 28 12.75 5.39 -8.99
C SER A 28 11.45 4.87 -9.61
N LEU A 29 11.44 4.64 -10.94
CA LEU A 29 10.26 4.11 -11.63
C LEU A 29 9.95 2.69 -11.18
N THR A 30 10.95 1.80 -11.21
CA THR A 30 10.79 0.40 -10.80
C THR A 30 10.34 0.26 -9.35
N ARG A 31 10.84 1.11 -8.43
CA ARG A 31 10.39 1.11 -7.04
C ARG A 31 8.90 1.48 -6.93
N SER A 32 8.47 2.51 -7.65
CA SER A 32 7.06 2.94 -7.65
C SER A 32 6.12 1.87 -8.22
N ASP A 33 6.58 1.13 -9.25
CA ASP A 33 5.83 0.01 -9.83
C ASP A 33 5.72 -1.17 -8.86
N ALA A 34 6.82 -1.52 -8.19
CA ALA A 34 6.82 -2.59 -7.18
C ALA A 34 5.93 -2.24 -5.98
N GLN A 35 5.92 -0.98 -5.56
CA GLN A 35 5.00 -0.53 -4.51
C GLN A 35 3.54 -0.62 -4.95
N TYR A 36 3.24 -0.23 -6.19
CA TYR A 36 1.90 -0.32 -6.76
C TYR A 36 1.39 -1.77 -6.78
N THR A 37 2.17 -2.70 -7.31
CA THR A 37 1.77 -4.11 -7.37
C THR A 37 1.61 -4.73 -5.99
N ALA A 38 2.49 -4.40 -5.05
CA ALA A 38 2.40 -4.88 -3.67
C ALA A 38 1.15 -4.36 -2.95
N VAL A 39 0.83 -3.07 -3.08
CA VAL A 39 -0.39 -2.48 -2.49
C VAL A 39 -1.64 -3.09 -3.13
N LEU A 40 -1.65 -3.27 -4.45
CA LEU A 40 -2.78 -3.87 -5.14
C LEU A 40 -3.05 -5.31 -4.68
N ALA A 41 -1.99 -6.13 -4.56
CA ALA A 41 -2.09 -7.50 -4.08
C ALA A 41 -2.59 -7.55 -2.64
N ASP A 42 -2.10 -6.68 -1.76
CA ASP A 42 -2.56 -6.58 -0.38
C ASP A 42 -4.03 -6.18 -0.28
N ILE A 43 -4.49 -5.21 -1.09
CA ILE A 43 -5.90 -4.81 -1.12
C ILE A 43 -6.76 -6.01 -1.51
N GLN A 44 -6.42 -6.70 -2.59
CA GLN A 44 -7.19 -7.87 -3.04
C GLN A 44 -7.20 -8.99 -2.00
N SER A 45 -6.04 -9.27 -1.39
CA SER A 45 -5.94 -10.23 -0.30
C SER A 45 -6.80 -9.82 0.88
N ALA A 46 -6.78 -8.54 1.26
CA ALA A 46 -7.56 -8.04 2.38
C ALA A 46 -9.06 -8.14 2.14
N LEU A 47 -9.54 -7.73 0.97
CA LEU A 47 -10.95 -7.86 0.61
C LEU A 47 -11.42 -9.32 0.71
N ASN A 48 -10.68 -10.25 0.11
CA ASN A 48 -11.02 -11.68 0.11
C ASN A 48 -10.96 -12.29 1.52
N SER A 49 -9.89 -12.02 2.28
CA SER A 49 -9.72 -12.58 3.62
C SER A 49 -10.76 -12.07 4.59
N ILE A 50 -11.12 -10.78 4.52
CA ILE A 50 -12.18 -10.21 5.37
C ILE A 50 -13.52 -10.84 5.04
N GLN A 51 -13.90 -10.93 3.76
CA GLN A 51 -15.16 -11.57 3.34
C GLN A 51 -15.22 -13.03 3.81
N GLN A 52 -14.15 -13.80 3.63
CA GLN A 52 -14.09 -15.18 4.09
C GLN A 52 -14.22 -15.30 5.60
N LYS A 53 -13.55 -14.42 6.36
CA LYS A 53 -13.66 -14.40 7.83
C LYS A 53 -15.09 -14.06 8.28
N PHE A 54 -15.76 -13.16 7.60
CA PHE A 54 -17.14 -12.76 7.90
C PHE A 54 -18.17 -13.86 7.65
N ILE A 55 -17.93 -14.70 6.63
CA ILE A 55 -18.82 -15.82 6.29
C ILE A 55 -18.58 -17.02 7.21
N THR A 56 -17.34 -17.23 7.64
CA THR A 56 -16.94 -18.42 8.42
C THR A 56 -17.04 -18.24 9.93
N GLN A 57 -17.07 -17.00 10.41
CA GLN A 57 -17.06 -16.67 11.84
C GLN A 57 -18.18 -15.68 12.12
N ASP A 58 -18.91 -15.90 13.22
CA ASP A 58 -19.85 -14.92 13.74
C ASP A 58 -19.03 -13.81 14.43
N LEU A 59 -18.73 -12.76 13.68
CA LEU A 59 -17.91 -11.64 14.14
C LEU A 59 -18.81 -10.59 14.79
N ASP A 60 -18.47 -10.22 16.03
CA ASP A 60 -19.10 -9.09 16.70
C ASP A 60 -18.80 -7.79 15.91
N PRO A 61 -19.83 -6.99 15.54
CA PRO A 61 -19.63 -5.70 14.90
C PRO A 61 -18.63 -4.77 15.62
N ASN A 62 -18.49 -4.91 16.94
CA ASN A 62 -17.53 -4.13 17.73
C ASN A 62 -16.07 -4.57 17.54
N ALA A 63 -15.84 -5.79 17.05
CA ALA A 63 -14.50 -6.30 16.72
C ALA A 63 -13.99 -5.79 15.36
N LEU A 64 -14.85 -5.16 14.55
CA LEU A 64 -14.52 -4.67 13.22
C LEU A 64 -13.74 -3.36 13.30
N ASN A 65 -12.43 -3.46 13.18
CA ASN A 65 -11.53 -2.31 13.21
C ASN A 65 -10.31 -2.52 12.32
N GLY A 66 -9.43 -1.52 12.27
CA GLY A 66 -8.19 -1.60 11.51
C GLY A 66 -7.28 -2.74 11.93
N ALA A 67 -7.21 -3.05 13.24
CA ALA A 67 -6.38 -4.13 13.75
C ALA A 67 -6.88 -5.50 13.26
N PHE A 68 -8.21 -5.68 13.20
CA PHE A 68 -8.82 -6.86 12.61
C PHE A 68 -8.46 -7.01 11.14
N ILE A 69 -8.52 -5.94 10.34
CA ILE A 69 -8.11 -5.99 8.92
C ILE A 69 -6.64 -6.42 8.79
N MET A 70 -5.75 -5.80 9.57
CA MET A 70 -4.33 -6.15 9.57
C MET A 70 -4.10 -7.62 9.88
N GLN A 71 -4.79 -8.16 10.89
CA GLN A 71 -4.66 -9.56 11.30
C GLN A 71 -5.30 -10.53 10.30
N ALA A 72 -6.51 -10.25 9.84
CA ALA A 72 -7.28 -11.11 8.95
C ALA A 72 -6.57 -11.30 7.60
N ALA A 73 -5.96 -10.23 7.09
CA ALA A 73 -5.30 -10.20 5.80
C ALA A 73 -3.76 -10.39 5.87
N GLY A 74 -3.19 -10.52 7.08
CA GLY A 74 -1.75 -10.69 7.26
C GLY A 74 -0.93 -9.48 6.79
N LEU A 75 -1.46 -8.27 6.93
CA LEU A 75 -0.80 -7.06 6.43
C LEU A 75 0.43 -6.70 7.28
N SER A 76 1.45 -6.15 6.63
CA SER A 76 2.68 -5.70 7.28
C SER A 76 2.58 -4.25 7.75
N TYR A 77 2.98 -3.97 8.99
CA TYR A 77 3.13 -2.63 9.55
C TYR A 77 4.11 -1.72 8.79
N ALA A 78 4.97 -2.31 7.94
CA ALA A 78 5.86 -1.55 7.08
C ALA A 78 5.12 -0.83 5.93
N ARG A 79 3.91 -1.28 5.57
CA ARG A 79 3.12 -0.80 4.43
C ARG A 79 1.70 -0.37 4.79
N TRP A 80 1.15 -0.91 5.87
CA TRP A 80 -0.20 -0.60 6.34
C TRP A 80 -0.20 -0.26 7.82
N ILE A 81 -1.12 0.58 8.25
CA ILE A 81 -1.31 0.92 9.65
C ILE A 81 -2.80 0.97 9.96
N PRO A 82 -3.24 0.43 11.12
CA PRO A 82 -4.62 0.56 11.55
C PRO A 82 -4.97 2.03 11.81
N ASP A 83 -6.21 2.38 11.48
CA ASP A 83 -6.80 3.68 11.61
C ASP A 83 -8.27 3.57 12.01
N GLY A 84 -8.55 3.55 13.31
CA GLY A 84 -9.90 3.38 13.84
C GLY A 84 -10.58 2.15 13.23
N ALA A 85 -11.63 2.38 12.44
CA ALA A 85 -12.41 1.34 11.77
C ALA A 85 -11.78 0.78 10.47
N GLY A 86 -10.57 1.20 10.09
CA GLY A 86 -9.95 0.81 8.83
C GLY A 86 -8.43 0.74 8.85
N VAL A 87 -7.82 0.59 7.68
CA VAL A 87 -6.39 0.64 7.46
C VAL A 87 -6.07 1.65 6.38
N ARG A 88 -4.86 2.22 6.48
CA ARG A 88 -4.30 3.15 5.51
C ARG A 88 -2.83 2.86 5.26
N LEU A 89 -2.27 3.49 4.23
CA LEU A 89 -0.88 3.28 3.85
C LEU A 89 0.09 3.83 4.91
N ALA A 90 1.12 3.03 5.16
CA ALA A 90 2.16 3.29 6.12
C ALA A 90 3.54 3.18 5.49
N LYS A 91 4.50 3.82 6.12
CA LYS A 91 5.92 3.77 5.80
C LYS A 91 6.69 3.78 7.11
N ASN A 92 7.50 2.74 7.33
CA ASN A 92 8.31 2.58 8.55
C ASN A 92 7.46 2.72 9.84
N ASN A 93 6.32 2.00 9.89
CA ASN A 93 5.41 1.96 11.04
C ASN A 93 4.72 3.29 11.39
N ALA A 94 4.77 4.28 10.49
CA ALA A 94 4.03 5.53 10.60
C ALA A 94 3.18 5.76 9.34
N VAL A 95 2.18 6.64 9.41
CA VAL A 95 1.35 7.01 8.25
C VAL A 95 2.22 7.58 7.14
N ASP A 96 2.06 7.09 5.90
CA ASP A 96 2.80 7.62 4.75
C ASP A 96 2.14 8.90 4.22
N ALA A 97 2.48 10.06 4.80
CA ALA A 97 1.89 11.35 4.42
C ALA A 97 2.01 11.68 2.91
N GLN A 98 2.97 11.11 2.19
CA GLN A 98 3.14 11.35 0.75
C GLN A 98 2.27 10.44 -0.12
N ASN A 99 1.91 9.26 0.38
CA ASN A 99 1.13 8.25 -0.35
C ASN A 99 -0.18 7.87 0.37
N ASN A 100 -0.64 8.69 1.31
CA ASN A 100 -1.85 8.42 2.10
C ASN A 100 -3.12 8.66 1.28
N CYS A 101 -3.34 7.84 0.25
CA CYS A 101 -4.51 7.90 -0.62
C CYS A 101 -5.43 6.70 -0.49
N VAL A 102 -5.00 5.58 0.09
CA VAL A 102 -5.84 4.38 0.21
C VAL A 102 -6.40 4.27 1.62
N PHE A 103 -7.72 4.14 1.69
CA PHE A 103 -8.46 3.92 2.93
C PHE A 103 -9.36 2.70 2.74
N LEU A 104 -9.09 1.63 3.49
CA LEU A 104 -9.95 0.46 3.55
C LEU A 104 -10.60 0.43 4.93
N ARG A 105 -11.91 0.65 5.03
CA ARG A 105 -12.57 0.91 6.31
C ARG A 105 -13.94 0.27 6.38
N PHE A 106 -14.32 -0.12 7.60
CA PHE A 106 -15.68 -0.53 7.91
C PHE A 106 -16.58 0.69 8.12
N GLU A 107 -17.74 0.69 7.47
CA GLU A 107 -18.78 1.72 7.66
C GLU A 107 -20.15 1.06 7.46
N ASN A 108 -21.02 1.11 8.48
CA ASN A 108 -22.39 0.56 8.40
C ASN A 108 -22.46 -0.90 7.91
N MET A 109 -21.62 -1.80 8.44
CA MET A 109 -21.47 -3.18 7.97
C MET A 109 -21.04 -3.33 6.50
N HIS A 110 -20.48 -2.29 5.92
CA HIS A 110 -19.88 -2.35 4.60
C HIS A 110 -18.38 -2.20 4.71
N LEU A 111 -17.64 -2.98 3.92
CA LEU A 111 -16.21 -2.79 3.73
C LEU A 111 -16.01 -1.84 2.53
N LYS A 112 -15.56 -0.62 2.83
CA LYS A 112 -15.35 0.43 1.82
C LYS A 112 -13.87 0.62 1.53
N LEU A 113 -13.51 0.53 0.26
CA LEU A 113 -12.20 0.95 -0.25
C LEU A 113 -12.36 2.29 -0.96
N ILE A 114 -11.66 3.29 -0.46
CA ILE A 114 -11.63 4.65 -1.02
C ILE A 114 -10.21 4.97 -1.42
N VAL A 115 -10.04 5.46 -2.65
CA VAL A 115 -8.77 5.98 -3.15
C VAL A 115 -8.90 7.48 -3.38
N ASP A 116 -8.23 8.27 -2.54
CA ASP A 116 -8.19 9.72 -2.65
C ASP A 116 -7.31 10.16 -3.83
N ARG A 117 -7.89 10.99 -4.69
CA ARG A 117 -7.26 11.54 -5.90
C ARG A 117 -6.53 12.85 -5.67
N SER A 118 -6.73 13.48 -4.51
CA SER A 118 -6.08 14.75 -4.14
C SER A 118 -4.57 14.59 -3.95
N VAL A 119 -4.11 13.38 -3.62
CA VAL A 119 -2.71 13.06 -3.37
C VAL A 119 -1.96 12.84 -4.68
N ALA A 120 -1.12 13.80 -5.04
CA ALA A 120 -0.35 13.81 -6.29
C ALA A 120 0.94 12.96 -6.22
N SER A 121 0.83 11.67 -5.88
CA SER A 121 1.97 10.74 -5.91
C SER A 121 1.88 9.75 -7.09
N PRO A 122 3.00 9.24 -7.63
CA PRO A 122 2.99 8.26 -8.71
C PRO A 122 2.21 6.99 -8.36
N LEU A 123 2.25 6.58 -7.08
CA LEU A 123 1.51 5.43 -6.57
C LEU A 123 0.00 5.71 -6.56
N CYS A 124 -0.42 6.84 -6.00
CA CYS A 124 -1.82 7.23 -5.89
C CYS A 124 -2.47 7.50 -7.25
N GLN A 125 -1.73 8.06 -8.21
CA GLN A 125 -2.19 8.24 -9.59
C GLN A 125 -2.45 6.90 -10.30
N LYS A 126 -1.65 5.87 -10.02
CA LYS A 126 -1.90 4.52 -10.57
C LYS A 126 -3.10 3.86 -9.89
N LEU A 127 -3.18 3.93 -8.57
CA LEU A 127 -4.29 3.35 -7.79
C LEU A 127 -5.64 4.00 -8.10
N SER A 128 -5.68 5.32 -8.28
CA SER A 128 -6.91 6.03 -8.63
C SER A 128 -7.43 5.75 -10.04
N LYS A 129 -6.54 5.35 -10.96
CA LYS A 129 -6.92 4.83 -12.28
C LYS A 129 -7.51 3.42 -12.18
N GLN A 130 -6.93 2.59 -11.31
CA GLN A 130 -7.42 1.22 -11.06
C GLN A 130 -8.76 1.20 -10.33
N TYR A 131 -8.95 2.10 -9.35
CA TYR A 131 -10.16 2.22 -8.54
C TYR A 131 -10.76 3.62 -8.71
N PRO A 132 -11.50 3.86 -9.81
CA PRO A 132 -12.05 5.17 -10.12
C PRO A 132 -13.28 5.54 -9.28
N SER A 133 -13.93 4.56 -8.66
CA SER A 133 -15.06 4.74 -7.76
C SER A 133 -14.78 3.98 -6.47
N PRO A 134 -15.33 4.43 -5.32
CA PRO A 134 -15.26 3.67 -4.09
C PRO A 134 -15.79 2.26 -4.32
N VAL A 135 -15.06 1.26 -3.85
CA VAL A 135 -15.54 -0.12 -3.83
C VAL A 135 -16.29 -0.30 -2.52
N ASP A 136 -17.53 -0.75 -2.62
CA ASP A 136 -18.42 -0.95 -1.49
C ASP A 136 -18.86 -2.42 -1.48
N ILE A 137 -18.51 -3.14 -0.43
CA ILE A 137 -18.78 -4.56 -0.28
C ILE A 137 -19.67 -4.72 0.95
N PRO A 138 -20.94 -5.15 0.78
CA PRO A 138 -21.79 -5.45 1.92
C PRO A 138 -21.26 -6.68 2.65
N LEU A 139 -21.16 -6.59 3.98
CA LEU A 139 -20.80 -7.71 4.84
C LEU A 139 -22.10 -8.36 5.32
N GLU A 140 -22.77 -9.01 4.40
CA GLU A 140 -23.93 -9.84 4.73
C GLU A 140 -23.42 -11.17 5.25
N SER A 141 -23.67 -11.43 6.54
CA SER A 141 -23.64 -12.78 7.08
C SER A 141 -24.71 -13.58 6.33
N SER A 142 -24.32 -14.29 5.29
CA SER A 142 -25.08 -15.42 4.79
C SER A 142 -24.92 -16.55 5.80
N ALA A 143 -25.48 -16.35 7.00
CA ALA A 143 -25.94 -17.44 7.82
C ALA A 143 -26.87 -18.25 6.92
N ILE A 144 -26.33 -19.33 6.35
CA ILE A 144 -27.12 -20.37 5.70
C ILE A 144 -28.05 -20.86 6.80
N LYS A 145 -29.26 -20.30 6.84
CA LYS A 145 -30.36 -20.84 7.61
C LYS A 145 -30.68 -22.17 6.96
N PHE A 146 -30.14 -23.23 7.53
CA PHE A 146 -30.66 -24.59 7.33
C PHE A 146 -32.05 -24.69 7.95
#